data_AF-A0A956J3Z4-F1
#
_entry.id   AF-A0A956J3Z4-F1
#
_cell.length_a   1.000
_cell.length_b   1.000
_cell.length_c   1.000
_cell.angle_alpha   90.00
_cell.angle_beta   90.00
_cell.angle_gamma   90.00
#
_symmetry.space_group_name_H-M   'P 1'
#
loop_
_entity.id
_entity.type
_entity.pdbx_description
1 polymer ?
#
loop_
_entity_poly.entity_id
_entity_poly.type
_entity_poly.pdbx_seq_one_letter_code
_entity_poly.pdbx_strand_id
1 'polypeptide(L)'
;MKERIAANLRANIARVRSLVGAYDTLNTPGAGRPSVQQVDVLRAAVVLLHATLEDVIRTSSEEILPAASEEVLNEIGFPDGQDKTKPKFTLGELHPFRGRSVDDLIREAVRARLQRSNYNSVTEVAAALNRIGLKPTVLDPDQDEMESLMKRRHLIVHRADKNPLPRRGRGVPLTVHLPKLTVETWVDMVEGVGGRIVGALP
;
A
#
# COMPACT_ATOMS: atom_id res chain seq x y z
N MET A 1 -2.97 11.91 15.88
CA MET A 1 -2.48 11.34 14.61
C MET A 1 -1.94 9.92 14.78
N LYS A 2 -0.75 9.71 15.38
CA LYS A 2 -0.07 8.39 15.42
C LYS A 2 -0.96 7.24 15.90
N GLU A 3 -1.72 7.45 16.97
CA GLU A 3 -2.63 6.41 17.51
C GLU A 3 -3.71 5.99 16.50
N ARG A 4 -4.25 6.94 15.71
CA ARG A 4 -5.23 6.65 14.66
C ARG A 4 -4.61 5.76 13.57
N ILE A 5 -3.40 6.09 13.12
CA ILE A 5 -2.69 5.32 12.10
C ILE A 5 -2.32 3.93 12.64
N ALA A 6 -1.84 3.85 13.89
CA ALA A 6 -1.54 2.59 14.56
C ALA A 6 -2.78 1.72 14.74
N ALA A 7 -3.92 2.30 15.12
CA ALA A 7 -5.17 1.59 15.26
C ALA A 7 -5.66 1.01 13.92
N ASN A 8 -5.57 1.78 12.83
CA ASN A 8 -5.91 1.32 11.49
C ASN A 8 -4.99 0.18 11.03
N LEU A 9 -3.68 0.32 11.26
CA LEU A 9 -2.70 -0.75 10.98
C LEU A 9 -3.07 -2.04 11.72
N ARG A 10 -3.28 -1.97 13.05
CA ARG A 10 -3.65 -3.14 13.87
C ARG A 10 -4.95 -3.79 13.39
N ALA A 11 -5.96 -2.98 13.10
CA ALA A 11 -7.25 -3.46 12.60
C ALA A 11 -7.10 -4.18 11.24
N ASN A 12 -6.33 -3.62 10.31
CA ASN A 12 -6.09 -4.22 9.01
C ASN A 12 -5.23 -5.49 9.10
N ILE A 13 -4.18 -5.51 9.92
CA ILE A 13 -3.39 -6.72 10.19
C ILE A 13 -4.25 -7.84 10.79
N ALA A 14 -5.15 -7.52 11.74
CA ALA A 14 -6.08 -8.50 12.29
C ALA A 14 -7.01 -9.10 11.21
N ARG A 15 -7.46 -8.29 10.24
CA ARG A 15 -8.24 -8.77 9.09
C ARG A 15 -7.43 -9.70 8.19
N VAL A 16 -6.15 -9.39 7.94
CA VAL A 16 -5.25 -10.27 7.16
C VAL A 16 -5.00 -11.59 7.90
N ARG A 17 -4.71 -11.54 9.21
CA ARG A 17 -4.55 -12.74 10.05
C ARG A 17 -5.82 -13.60 10.05
N SER A 18 -7.00 -12.99 10.03
CA SER A 18 -8.28 -13.71 9.91
C SER A 18 -8.41 -14.47 8.58
N LEU A 19 -7.95 -13.89 7.46
CA LEU A 19 -7.89 -14.59 6.17
C LEU A 19 -6.91 -15.76 6.20
N VAL A 20 -5.74 -15.58 6.83
CA VAL A 20 -4.76 -16.67 7.02
C VAL A 20 -5.36 -17.80 7.87
N GLY A 21 -6.10 -17.50 8.94
CA GLY A 21 -6.80 -18.51 9.74
C GLY A 21 -7.96 -19.19 9.01
N ALA A 22 -8.66 -18.47 8.13
CA ALA A 22 -9.69 -19.06 7.27
C ALA A 22 -9.09 -20.08 6.29
N TYR A 23 -7.86 -19.84 5.79
CA TYR A 23 -7.14 -20.83 4.98
C TYR A 23 -6.91 -22.15 5.75
N ASP A 24 -6.57 -22.10 7.05
CA ASP A 24 -6.41 -23.33 7.85
C ASP A 24 -7.73 -24.09 8.01
N THR A 25 -8.83 -23.36 8.21
CA THR A 25 -10.17 -23.95 8.34
C THR A 25 -10.61 -24.65 7.06
N LEU A 26 -10.22 -24.08 5.90
CA LEU A 26 -10.51 -24.67 4.60
C LEU A 26 -9.60 -25.86 4.26
N ASN A 27 -8.40 -25.96 4.84
CA ASN A 27 -7.43 -27.01 4.57
C ASN A 27 -7.31 -27.96 5.75
N THR A 28 -8.21 -28.95 5.79
CA THR A 28 -8.18 -29.98 6.83
C THR A 28 -6.90 -30.82 6.74
N PRO A 29 -6.22 -31.09 7.87
CA PRO A 29 -5.07 -31.99 7.90
C PRO A 29 -5.39 -33.35 7.25
N GLY A 30 -4.57 -33.80 6.30
CA GLY A 30 -4.74 -35.08 5.60
C GLY A 30 -5.53 -35.03 4.27
N ALA A 31 -6.11 -33.88 3.89
CA ALA A 31 -6.92 -33.74 2.67
C ALA A 31 -6.11 -33.67 1.34
N GLY A 32 -4.79 -33.90 1.38
CA GLY A 32 -3.91 -33.79 0.21
C GLY A 32 -3.56 -32.34 -0.15
N ARG A 33 -3.27 -32.08 -1.43
CA ARG A 33 -2.84 -30.77 -1.91
C ARG A 33 -4.02 -29.76 -1.92
N PRO A 34 -3.86 -28.54 -1.37
CA PRO A 34 -4.87 -27.49 -1.47
C PRO A 34 -5.27 -27.19 -2.92
N SER A 35 -6.58 -27.04 -3.15
CA SER A 35 -7.16 -26.52 -4.39
C SER A 35 -6.80 -25.04 -4.59
N VAL A 36 -6.94 -24.56 -5.83
CA VAL A 36 -6.68 -23.14 -6.16
C VAL A 36 -7.58 -22.22 -5.34
N GLN A 37 -8.86 -22.58 -5.21
CA GLN A 37 -9.87 -21.81 -4.47
C GLN A 37 -9.53 -21.70 -2.99
N GLN A 38 -9.01 -22.76 -2.37
CA GLN A 38 -8.53 -22.71 -0.99
C GLN A 38 -7.35 -21.75 -0.85
N VAL A 39 -6.41 -21.78 -1.80
CA VAL A 39 -5.23 -20.88 -1.81
C VAL A 39 -5.60 -19.43 -2.17
N ASP A 40 -6.75 -19.18 -2.82
CA ASP A 40 -7.19 -17.82 -3.16
C ASP A 40 -7.47 -16.96 -1.92
N VAL A 41 -7.78 -17.58 -0.78
CA VAL A 41 -7.86 -16.86 0.51
C VAL A 41 -6.51 -16.24 0.88
N LEU A 42 -5.40 -16.94 0.64
CA LEU A 42 -4.06 -16.39 0.83
C LEU A 42 -3.73 -15.29 -0.19
N ARG A 43 -4.24 -15.38 -1.43
CA ARG A 43 -4.09 -14.30 -2.43
C ARG A 43 -4.85 -13.04 -2.02
N ALA A 44 -6.06 -13.20 -1.49
CA ALA A 44 -6.83 -12.09 -0.93
C ALA A 44 -6.09 -11.46 0.27
N ALA A 45 -5.48 -12.28 1.12
CA ALA A 45 -4.64 -11.81 2.22
C ALA A 45 -3.47 -10.94 1.72
N VAL A 46 -2.76 -11.37 0.67
CA VAL A 46 -1.67 -10.61 0.03
C VAL A 46 -2.14 -9.24 -0.49
N VAL A 47 -3.29 -9.20 -1.17
CA VAL A 47 -3.84 -7.94 -1.72
C VAL A 47 -4.22 -6.98 -0.60
N LEU A 48 -4.91 -7.46 0.44
CA LEU A 48 -5.28 -6.65 1.60
C LEU A 48 -4.05 -6.17 2.37
N LEU A 49 -3.02 -7.02 2.50
CA LEU A 49 -1.79 -6.69 3.20
C LEU A 49 -1.01 -5.58 2.50
N HIS A 50 -0.89 -5.64 1.17
CA HIS A 50 -0.31 -4.54 0.41
C HIS A 50 -1.13 -3.24 0.55
N ALA A 51 -2.46 -3.33 0.48
CA ALA A 51 -3.33 -2.18 0.71
C ALA A 51 -3.17 -1.60 2.13
N THR A 52 -2.85 -2.43 3.13
CA THR A 52 -2.57 -2.02 4.50
C THR A 52 -1.29 -1.17 4.58
N LEU A 53 -0.23 -1.58 3.89
CA LEU A 53 1.00 -0.77 3.79
C LEU A 53 0.73 0.57 3.09
N GLU A 54 0.00 0.56 1.98
CA GLU A 54 -0.38 1.79 1.29
C GLU A 54 -1.22 2.72 2.17
N ASP A 55 -2.13 2.18 2.99
CA ASP A 55 -2.96 2.96 3.90
C ASP A 55 -2.13 3.68 4.97
N VAL A 56 -1.13 3.00 5.54
CA VAL A 56 -0.19 3.61 6.50
C VAL A 56 0.56 4.77 5.85
N ILE A 57 1.12 4.56 4.65
CA ILE A 57 1.86 5.59 3.92
C ILE A 57 0.93 6.76 3.58
N ARG A 58 -0.24 6.47 2.99
CA ARG A 58 -1.22 7.47 2.56
C ARG A 58 -1.72 8.30 3.72
N THR A 59 -2.11 7.66 4.82
CA THR A 59 -2.62 8.36 6.00
C THR A 59 -1.53 9.18 6.68
N SER A 60 -0.29 8.67 6.73
CA SER A 60 0.86 9.43 7.23
C SER A 60 1.14 10.65 6.35
N SER A 61 1.12 10.49 5.03
CA SER A 61 1.31 11.58 4.09
C SER A 61 0.20 12.63 4.15
N GLU A 62 -1.05 12.21 4.35
CA GLU A 62 -2.18 13.14 4.44
C GLU A 62 -2.06 14.09 5.65
N GLU A 63 -1.47 13.60 6.74
CA GLU A 63 -1.31 14.39 7.96
C GLU A 63 -0.09 15.32 7.92
N ILE A 64 0.99 14.89 7.26
CA ILE A 64 2.26 15.62 7.25
C ILE A 64 2.41 16.57 6.06
N LEU A 65 2.03 16.13 4.85
CA LEU A 65 2.27 16.91 3.63
C LEU A 65 1.61 18.30 3.60
N PRO A 66 0.43 18.55 4.21
CA PRO A 66 -0.15 19.89 4.19
C PRO A 66 0.71 20.97 4.88
N ALA A 67 1.65 20.56 5.74
CA ALA A 67 2.60 21.44 6.41
C ALA A 67 4.03 21.30 5.85
N ALA A 68 4.21 20.64 4.70
CA ALA A 68 5.51 20.49 4.07
C ALA A 68 6.03 21.82 3.51
N SER A 69 7.32 21.84 3.12
CA SER A 69 7.94 23.03 2.54
C SER A 69 7.35 23.38 1.17
N GLU A 70 7.56 24.61 0.73
CA GLU A 70 7.13 25.10 -0.58
C GLU A 70 7.63 24.19 -1.71
N GLU A 71 8.88 23.71 -1.64
CA GLU A 71 9.47 22.82 -2.64
C GLU A 71 8.69 21.52 -2.81
N VAL A 72 8.20 20.93 -1.70
CA VAL A 72 7.40 19.70 -1.73
C VAL A 72 5.99 19.98 -2.23
N LEU A 73 5.38 21.10 -1.80
CA LEU A 73 4.04 21.49 -2.23
C LEU A 73 3.99 21.85 -3.72
N ASN A 74 5.08 22.35 -4.30
CA ASN A 74 5.19 22.60 -5.73
C ASN A 74 5.06 21.33 -6.60
N GLU A 75 5.25 20.14 -6.03
CA GLU A 75 4.97 18.85 -6.70
C GLU A 75 3.47 18.49 -6.72
N ILE A 76 2.61 19.26 -6.05
CA ILE A 76 1.18 18.99 -5.87
C ILE A 76 0.36 20.03 -6.63
N GLY A 77 -0.38 19.57 -7.65
CA GLY A 77 -1.30 20.43 -8.41
C GLY A 77 -2.61 20.72 -7.67
N PHE A 78 -3.47 21.55 -8.28
CA PHE A 78 -4.79 21.88 -7.72
C PHE A 78 -5.70 20.64 -7.58
N PRO A 79 -6.71 20.70 -6.67
CA PRO A 79 -7.61 19.58 -6.39
C PRO A 79 -8.39 19.07 -7.61
N ASP A 80 -8.71 19.95 -8.56
CA ASP A 80 -9.51 19.68 -9.76
C ASP A 80 -8.79 18.77 -10.78
N GLY A 81 -7.50 18.52 -10.58
CA GLY A 81 -6.74 17.52 -11.30
C GLY A 81 -6.51 17.84 -12.78
N GLN A 82 -6.79 19.06 -13.23
CA GLN A 82 -6.69 19.44 -14.64
C GLN A 82 -5.27 19.78 -15.09
N ASP A 83 -4.36 20.10 -14.17
CA ASP A 83 -2.95 20.34 -14.54
C ASP A 83 -2.02 19.70 -13.52
N LYS A 84 -1.47 18.55 -13.91
CA LYS A 84 -0.38 17.90 -13.18
C LYS A 84 0.80 18.87 -13.20
N THR A 85 1.12 19.43 -12.04
CA THR A 85 2.36 20.16 -11.75
C THR A 85 2.60 21.38 -12.65
N LYS A 86 1.57 22.16 -13.02
CA LYS A 86 1.84 23.47 -13.63
C LYS A 86 2.48 24.38 -12.57
N PRO A 87 3.70 24.89 -12.79
CA PRO A 87 4.35 25.83 -11.87
C PRO A 87 3.71 27.24 -11.89
N LYS A 88 2.68 27.44 -12.71
CA LYS A 88 2.00 28.73 -12.90
C LYS A 88 0.50 28.49 -13.02
N PHE A 89 -0.27 29.20 -12.21
CA PHE A 89 -1.71 29.30 -12.30
C PHE A 89 -2.11 30.78 -12.42
N THR A 90 -3.30 31.02 -12.95
CA THR A 90 -3.91 32.33 -13.10
C THR A 90 -4.89 32.58 -11.95
N LEU A 91 -5.09 33.84 -11.57
CA LEU A 91 -6.02 34.17 -10.47
C LEU A 91 -7.46 33.71 -10.74
N GLY A 92 -7.87 33.63 -12.02
CA GLY A 92 -9.18 33.13 -12.42
C GLY A 92 -9.43 31.66 -12.04
N GLU A 93 -8.37 30.84 -12.00
CA GLU A 93 -8.45 29.43 -11.57
C GLU A 93 -8.78 29.30 -10.08
N LEU A 94 -8.64 30.36 -9.28
CA LEU A 94 -9.07 30.37 -7.88
C LEU A 94 -10.58 30.63 -7.69
N HIS A 95 -11.31 30.98 -8.76
CA HIS A 95 -12.73 31.30 -8.67
C HIS A 95 -13.58 30.20 -8.00
N PRO A 96 -13.39 28.89 -8.30
CA PRO A 96 -14.16 27.81 -7.65
C PRO A 96 -13.90 27.67 -6.14
N PHE A 97 -12.80 28.24 -5.63
CA PHE A 97 -12.36 28.09 -4.24
C PHE A 97 -12.68 29.32 -3.38
N ARG A 98 -13.47 30.28 -3.89
CA ARG A 98 -13.80 31.52 -3.19
C ARG A 98 -14.43 31.25 -1.82
N GLY A 99 -13.94 31.96 -0.80
CA GLY A 99 -14.44 31.85 0.58
C GLY A 99 -13.79 30.75 1.41
N ARG A 100 -12.87 29.96 0.83
CA ARG A 100 -12.07 28.97 1.54
C ARG A 100 -10.76 29.56 2.03
N SER A 101 -10.19 28.99 3.10
CA SER A 101 -8.83 29.32 3.51
C SER A 101 -7.80 28.67 2.58
N VAL A 102 -6.59 29.25 2.52
CA VAL A 102 -5.46 28.66 1.79
C VAL A 102 -5.13 27.27 2.35
N ASP A 103 -5.16 27.12 3.68
CA ASP A 103 -4.90 25.84 4.34
C ASP A 103 -5.90 24.75 3.94
N ASP A 104 -7.17 25.09 3.79
CA ASP A 104 -8.19 24.13 3.33
C ASP A 104 -7.96 23.71 1.88
N LEU A 105 -7.45 24.62 1.05
CA LEU A 105 -7.11 24.32 -0.33
C LEU A 105 -5.89 23.40 -0.43
N ILE A 106 -4.84 23.68 0.37
CA ILE A 106 -3.65 22.84 0.46
C ILE A 106 -4.02 21.42 0.93
N ARG A 107 -4.80 21.31 2.02
CA ARG A 107 -5.26 20.01 2.54
C ARG A 107 -6.05 19.22 1.51
N GLU A 108 -6.96 19.86 0.78
CA GLU A 108 -7.72 19.19 -0.27
C GLU A 108 -6.85 18.75 -1.44
N ALA A 109 -5.92 19.60 -1.88
CA ALA A 109 -5.00 19.29 -2.97
C ALA A 109 -4.12 18.07 -2.64
N VAL A 110 -3.55 18.05 -1.43
CA VAL A 110 -2.80 16.91 -0.89
C VAL A 110 -3.66 15.65 -0.90
N ARG A 111 -4.88 15.70 -0.33
CA ARG A 111 -5.78 14.55 -0.29
C ARG A 111 -6.12 14.04 -1.69
N ALA A 112 -6.48 14.93 -2.61
CA ALA A 112 -6.81 14.58 -3.99
C ALA A 112 -5.63 13.97 -4.77
N ARG A 113 -4.39 14.41 -4.46
CA ARG A 113 -3.17 13.82 -5.00
C ARG A 113 -2.92 12.41 -4.44
N LEU A 114 -3.09 12.22 -3.14
CA LEU A 114 -2.86 10.96 -2.43
C LEU A 114 -3.90 9.88 -2.76
N GLN A 115 -5.15 10.26 -3.03
CA GLN A 115 -6.20 9.34 -3.48
C GLN A 115 -5.88 8.68 -4.84
N ARG A 116 -5.06 9.34 -5.66
CA ARG A 116 -4.59 8.84 -6.96
C ARG A 116 -3.19 8.22 -6.90
N SER A 117 -2.59 8.16 -5.71
CA SER A 117 -1.27 7.57 -5.48
C SER A 117 -1.37 6.08 -5.18
N ASN A 118 -0.49 5.33 -5.84
CA ASN A 118 -0.29 3.90 -5.66
C ASN A 118 1.20 3.70 -5.34
N TYR A 119 1.55 2.71 -4.54
CA TYR A 119 2.94 2.45 -4.15
C TYR A 119 3.30 1.00 -4.52
N ASN A 120 3.77 0.81 -5.76
CA ASN A 120 3.95 -0.49 -6.39
C ASN A 120 5.37 -1.05 -6.29
N SER A 121 6.32 -0.26 -5.79
CA SER A 121 7.72 -0.67 -5.59
C SER A 121 8.28 -0.11 -4.29
N VAL A 122 9.33 -0.74 -3.77
CA VAL A 122 10.05 -0.25 -2.59
C VAL A 122 10.62 1.15 -2.82
N THR A 123 11.07 1.45 -4.05
CA THR A 123 11.56 2.80 -4.42
C THR A 123 10.46 3.85 -4.32
N GLU A 124 9.24 3.55 -4.76
CA GLU A 124 8.09 4.47 -4.62
C GLU A 124 7.72 4.69 -3.15
N VAL A 125 7.77 3.65 -2.33
CA VAL A 125 7.57 3.75 -0.87
C VAL A 125 8.64 4.63 -0.23
N ALA A 126 9.92 4.38 -0.52
CA ALA A 126 11.03 5.16 0.00
C ALA A 126 10.92 6.64 -0.40
N ALA A 127 10.54 6.93 -1.64
CA ALA A 127 10.31 8.29 -2.11
C ALA A 127 9.13 8.97 -1.37
N ALA A 128 8.04 8.23 -1.10
CA ALA A 128 6.90 8.75 -0.35
C ALA A 128 7.27 9.09 1.10
N LEU A 129 8.06 8.22 1.75
CA LEU A 129 8.57 8.43 3.10
C LEU A 129 9.51 9.64 3.17
N ASN A 130 10.39 9.80 2.18
CA ASN A 130 11.29 10.96 2.12
C ASN A 130 10.53 12.29 2.02
N ARG A 131 9.43 12.34 1.23
CA ARG A 131 8.60 13.55 1.12
C ARG A 131 7.95 13.99 2.43
N ILE A 132 7.76 13.07 3.38
CA ILE A 132 7.22 13.36 4.71
C ILE A 132 8.32 13.46 5.78
N GLY A 133 9.58 13.59 5.36
CA GLY A 133 10.72 13.78 6.25
C GLY A 133 11.22 12.51 6.94
N LEU A 134 10.74 11.32 6.53
CA LEU A 134 11.21 10.05 7.07
C LEU A 134 12.39 9.50 6.26
N LYS A 135 13.41 9.03 6.97
CA LYS A 135 14.56 8.36 6.33
C LYS A 135 14.13 6.98 5.80
N PRO A 136 14.51 6.60 4.58
CA PRO A 136 14.19 5.28 4.03
C PRO A 136 14.70 4.09 4.85
N THR A 137 15.65 4.30 5.77
CA THR A 137 16.15 3.27 6.70
C THR A 137 15.07 2.64 7.57
N VAL A 138 13.88 3.24 7.68
CA VAL A 138 12.72 2.60 8.33
C VAL A 138 12.26 1.33 7.60
N LEU A 139 12.64 1.18 6.33
CA LEU A 139 12.36 -0.01 5.51
C LEU A 139 13.39 -1.12 5.72
N ASP A 140 14.55 -0.85 6.32
CA ASP A 140 15.58 -1.86 6.55
C ASP A 140 15.22 -2.77 7.73
N PRO A 141 15.48 -4.09 7.64
CA PRO A 141 16.09 -4.85 6.53
C PRO A 141 15.07 -5.40 5.51
N ASP A 142 13.81 -4.99 5.58
CA ASP A 142 12.66 -5.66 4.95
C ASP A 142 12.45 -5.36 3.45
N GLN A 143 13.39 -4.67 2.79
CA GLN A 143 13.22 -4.20 1.41
C GLN A 143 12.98 -5.36 0.42
N ASP A 144 13.79 -6.41 0.46
CA ASP A 144 13.67 -7.54 -0.47
C ASP A 144 12.35 -8.31 -0.30
N GLU A 145 11.91 -8.43 0.95
CA GLU A 145 10.66 -9.10 1.30
C GLU A 145 9.45 -8.28 0.87
N MET A 146 9.52 -6.95 1.05
CA MET A 146 8.50 -6.02 0.58
C MET A 146 8.40 -6.00 -0.95
N GLU A 147 9.54 -6.00 -1.65
CA GLU A 147 9.57 -6.09 -3.11
C GLU A 147 8.93 -7.40 -3.61
N SER A 148 9.16 -8.50 -2.89
CA SER A 148 8.54 -9.80 -3.17
C SER A 148 7.02 -9.75 -2.98
N LEU A 149 6.54 -9.16 -1.89
CA LEU A 149 5.12 -8.93 -1.64
C LEU A 149 4.47 -8.09 -2.76
N MET A 150 5.09 -6.98 -3.16
CA MET A 150 4.57 -6.08 -4.19
C MET A 150 4.50 -6.75 -5.57
N LYS A 151 5.57 -7.48 -5.95
CA LYS A 151 5.58 -8.29 -7.18
C LYS A 151 4.46 -9.34 -7.17
N ARG A 152 4.26 -10.00 -6.02
CA ARG A 152 3.19 -10.99 -5.85
C ARG A 152 1.81 -10.37 -6.03
N ARG A 153 1.55 -9.23 -5.37
CA ARG A 153 0.30 -8.47 -5.51
C ARG A 153 0.05 -8.07 -6.96
N HIS A 154 1.07 -7.58 -7.67
CA HIS A 154 0.93 -7.21 -9.08
C HIS A 154 0.51 -8.42 -9.94
N LEU A 155 1.13 -9.59 -9.70
CA LEU A 155 0.77 -10.81 -10.41
C LEU A 155 -0.66 -11.29 -10.10
N ILE A 156 -1.09 -11.25 -8.83
CA ILE A 156 -2.44 -11.62 -8.41
C ILE A 156 -3.47 -10.70 -9.07
N VAL A 157 -3.30 -9.38 -8.94
CA VAL A 157 -4.31 -8.40 -9.39
C VAL A 157 -4.37 -8.28 -10.91
N HIS A 158 -3.23 -8.27 -11.60
CA HIS A 158 -3.21 -8.00 -13.05
C HIS A 158 -3.17 -9.27 -13.91
N ARG A 159 -2.75 -10.41 -13.35
CA ARG A 159 -2.63 -11.67 -14.12
C ARG A 159 -3.36 -12.84 -13.47
N ALA A 160 -4.23 -12.60 -12.49
CA ALA A 160 -4.96 -13.64 -11.75
C ALA A 160 -4.04 -14.74 -11.21
N ASP A 161 -2.81 -14.35 -10.84
CA ASP A 161 -1.77 -15.23 -10.35
C ASP A 161 -1.37 -16.40 -11.28
N LYS A 162 -1.64 -16.28 -12.58
CA LYS A 162 -1.38 -17.33 -13.56
C LYS A 162 0.12 -17.65 -13.65
N ASN A 163 0.42 -18.94 -13.70
CA ASN A 163 1.78 -19.42 -13.91
C ASN A 163 2.24 -19.09 -15.35
N PRO A 164 3.35 -18.36 -15.54
CA PRO A 164 3.78 -17.90 -16.86
C PRO A 164 4.40 -18.99 -17.74
N LEU A 165 4.70 -20.18 -17.21
CA LEU A 165 5.28 -21.28 -18.00
C LEU A 165 4.19 -22.13 -18.67
N PRO A 166 4.04 -22.09 -20.01
CA PRO A 166 3.09 -22.91 -20.73
C PRO A 166 3.73 -24.25 -21.09
N ARG A 167 3.84 -25.19 -20.15
CA ARG A 167 4.10 -26.59 -20.52
C ARG A 167 2.84 -27.41 -20.28
N ARG A 168 2.20 -27.78 -21.39
CA ARG A 168 1.05 -28.70 -21.44
C ARG A 168 1.48 -30.06 -20.88
N GLY A 169 0.91 -30.45 -19.75
CA GLY A 169 1.11 -31.75 -19.11
C GLY A 169 0.20 -31.91 -17.88
N ARG A 170 -0.19 -33.14 -17.53
CA ARG A 170 -0.94 -33.41 -16.30
C ARG A 170 -0.06 -33.05 -15.10
N GLY A 171 -0.52 -32.16 -14.23
CA GLY A 171 0.12 -31.86 -12.93
C GLY A 171 0.79 -30.48 -12.78
N VAL A 172 0.84 -29.64 -13.83
CA VAL A 172 1.35 -28.27 -13.70
C VAL A 172 0.28 -27.38 -13.06
N PRO A 173 0.57 -26.68 -11.94
CA PRO A 173 -0.41 -25.80 -11.31
C PRO A 173 -0.70 -24.58 -12.20
N LEU A 174 -1.99 -24.27 -12.36
CA LEU A 174 -2.50 -23.14 -13.16
C LEU A 174 -2.07 -21.78 -12.59
N THR A 175 -1.87 -21.73 -11.26
CA THR A 175 -1.43 -20.55 -10.52
C THR A 175 -0.06 -20.77 -9.92
N VAL A 176 0.67 -19.68 -9.67
CA VAL A 176 1.92 -19.74 -8.92
C VAL A 176 1.65 -20.20 -7.48
N HIS A 177 2.55 -21.01 -6.94
CA HIS A 177 2.44 -21.53 -5.58
C HIS A 177 2.61 -20.39 -4.56
N LEU A 178 1.78 -20.38 -3.52
CA LEU A 178 1.84 -19.44 -2.41
C LEU A 178 1.79 -20.22 -1.09
N PRO A 179 2.93 -20.41 -0.41
CA PRO A 179 2.94 -21.00 0.92
C PRO A 179 2.29 -20.08 1.95
N LYS A 180 1.57 -20.67 2.91
CA LYS A 180 1.04 -19.94 4.07
C LYS A 180 2.15 -19.20 4.83
N LEU A 181 3.27 -19.89 5.08
CA LEU A 181 4.44 -19.34 5.77
C LEU A 181 4.93 -18.05 5.12
N THR A 182 4.98 -17.99 3.78
CA THR A 182 5.36 -16.77 3.06
C THR A 182 4.41 -15.61 3.34
N VAL A 183 3.10 -15.88 3.40
CA VAL A 183 2.11 -14.84 3.75
C VAL A 183 2.26 -14.40 5.19
N GLU A 184 2.51 -15.31 6.13
CA GLU A 184 2.77 -14.98 7.53
C GLU A 184 4.03 -14.11 7.69
N THR A 185 5.12 -14.45 6.98
CA THR A 185 6.33 -13.62 6.92
C THR A 185 6.02 -12.22 6.40
N TRP A 186 5.21 -12.09 5.35
CA TRP A 186 4.77 -10.78 4.86
C TRP A 186 3.92 -10.02 5.87
N VAL A 187 3.05 -10.71 6.61
CA VAL A 187 2.22 -10.08 7.65
C VAL A 187 3.10 -9.44 8.72
N ASP A 188 4.05 -10.20 9.26
CA ASP A 188 4.95 -9.72 10.31
C ASP A 188 5.85 -8.59 9.79
N MET A 189 6.31 -8.70 8.53
CA MET A 189 7.08 -7.64 7.86
C MET A 189 6.27 -6.33 7.75
N VAL A 190 5.03 -6.37 7.25
CA VAL A 190 4.21 -5.15 7.11
C VAL A 190 3.80 -4.58 8.46
N GLU A 191 3.51 -5.43 9.45
CA GLU A 191 3.26 -4.97 10.83
C GLU A 191 4.48 -4.26 11.41
N GLY A 192 5.68 -4.85 11.24
CA GLY A 192 6.94 -4.28 11.69
C GLY A 192 7.29 -2.96 11.00
N VAL A 193 7.28 -2.93 9.66
CA VAL A 193 7.51 -1.73 8.86
C VAL A 193 6.49 -0.64 9.23
N GLY A 194 5.20 -0.99 9.27
CA GLY A 194 4.13 -0.05 9.62
C GLY A 194 4.32 0.54 11.01
N GLY A 195 4.71 -0.29 11.99
CA GLY A 195 5.05 0.17 13.34
C GLY A 195 6.25 1.14 13.36
N ARG A 196 7.31 0.84 12.60
CA ARG A 196 8.48 1.72 12.48
C ARG A 196 8.14 3.05 11.81
N ILE A 197 7.32 3.04 10.76
CA ILE A 197 6.83 4.28 10.11
C ILE A 197 6.06 5.12 11.12
N VAL A 198 5.06 4.54 11.78
CA VAL A 198 4.23 5.27 12.75
C VAL A 198 5.04 5.81 13.94
N GLY A 199 6.01 5.02 14.43
CA GLY A 199 6.90 5.43 15.51
C GLY A 199 7.85 6.56 15.11
N ALA A 200 8.26 6.62 13.84
CA ALA A 200 9.19 7.62 13.33
C ALA A 200 8.54 8.93 12.91
N LEU A 201 7.20 8.99 12.77
CA LEU A 201 6.48 10.23 12.50
C LEU A 201 6.81 11.30 13.56
N PRO A 202 6.78 12.60 13.23
CA PRO A 202 6.91 13.67 14.21
C PRO A 202 5.77 13.62 15.24
#